data_AF-A0AAU2HGZ3-F1
#
_entry.id   AF-A0AAU2HGZ3-F1
#
_cell.length_a   1.000
_cell.length_b   1.000
_cell.length_c   1.000
_cell.angle_alpha   90.00
_cell.angle_beta   90.00
_cell.angle_gamma   90.00
#
_symmetry.space_group_name_H-M   'P 1'
#
loop_
_entity.id
_entity.type
_entity.pdbx_description
1 polymer ?
#
loop_
_entity_poly.entity_id
_entity_poly.type
_entity_poly.pdbx_seq_one_letter_code
_entity_poly.pdbx_strand_id
1 'polypeptide(L)'
;MGSGSPGPGHFIGWSGEHPDGGHDVAFLLVYSLGDGTDGPAAGEAAMRVALDRSGLPVGAGPVHAAETPGLPVKLLVQAGQAVLTLPHFTAQYPEPPEWLAAAHERGEVHAMSATRPWPRGTPGRPVSEELLRSFAGDEEAVMTSAHCVLPVRSPG
;
A
#
# COMPACT_ATOMS: atom_id res chain seq x y z
N MET A 1 11.63 -16.96 19.92
CA MET A 1 11.65 -15.89 18.91
C MET A 1 10.50 -14.97 19.23
N GLY A 2 10.79 -13.75 19.70
CA GLY A 2 9.77 -12.78 20.07
C GLY A 2 9.02 -12.33 18.81
N SER A 3 7.70 -12.49 18.81
CA SER A 3 6.84 -11.84 17.85
C SER A 3 6.82 -10.35 18.18
N GLY A 4 7.79 -9.60 17.65
CA GLY A 4 7.69 -8.15 17.60
C GLY A 4 6.47 -7.82 16.75
N SER A 5 5.43 -7.26 17.35
CA SER A 5 4.31 -6.75 16.57
C SER A 5 4.84 -5.64 15.68
N PRO A 6 4.63 -5.69 14.34
CA PRO A 6 4.92 -4.54 13.51
C PRO A 6 4.14 -3.35 14.09
N GLY A 7 4.80 -2.19 14.19
CA GLY A 7 4.12 -0.94 14.55
C GLY A 7 2.93 -0.68 13.61
N PRO A 8 2.05 0.28 13.94
CA PRO A 8 0.90 0.58 13.09
C PRO A 8 1.37 0.84 11.66
N GLY A 9 0.80 0.09 10.71
CA GLY A 9 0.98 0.41 9.29
C GLY A 9 0.23 1.69 8.96
N HIS A 10 0.75 2.42 7.99
CA HIS A 10 0.11 3.58 7.41
C HIS A 10 -0.05 3.36 5.92
N PHE A 11 -0.97 4.09 5.31
CA PHE A 11 -1.03 4.15 3.87
C PHE A 11 -1.39 5.53 3.37
N ILE A 12 -1.12 5.76 2.09
CA ILE A 12 -1.39 7.00 1.38
C ILE A 12 -1.66 6.69 -0.09
N GLY A 13 -2.78 7.19 -0.62
CA GLY A 13 -3.11 7.11 -2.03
C GLY A 13 -2.66 8.34 -2.82
N TRP A 14 -2.36 8.14 -4.10
CA TRP A 14 -2.22 9.22 -5.09
C TRP A 14 -2.64 8.73 -6.47
N SER A 15 -3.18 9.63 -7.28
CA SER A 15 -3.45 9.36 -8.69
C SER A 15 -2.20 9.70 -9.52
N GLY A 16 -1.89 8.85 -10.50
CA GLY A 16 -0.76 9.07 -11.40
C GLY A 16 -1.10 8.69 -12.84
N GLU A 17 -0.39 9.27 -13.79
CA GLU A 17 -0.60 8.99 -15.21
C GLU A 17 -0.23 7.54 -15.55
N HIS A 18 -1.07 6.90 -16.37
CA HIS A 18 -0.75 5.58 -16.92
C HIS A 18 0.27 5.69 -18.05
N PRO A 19 1.33 4.86 -18.09
CA PRO A 19 2.36 4.94 -19.13
C PRO A 19 1.83 4.76 -20.56
N ASP A 20 0.74 3.99 -20.73
CA ASP A 20 0.14 3.74 -22.06
C ASP A 20 -0.90 4.79 -22.51
N GLY A 21 -1.02 5.93 -21.81
CA GLY A 21 -1.95 7.00 -22.20
C GLY A 21 -3.42 6.61 -22.06
N GLY A 22 -3.96 6.76 -20.86
CA GLY A 22 -5.36 6.51 -20.52
C GLY A 22 -5.71 7.16 -19.18
N HIS A 23 -6.91 6.86 -18.66
CA HIS A 23 -7.41 7.32 -17.36
C HIS A 23 -6.35 7.27 -16.24
N ASP A 24 -6.46 8.13 -15.23
CA ASP A 24 -5.52 8.11 -14.11
C ASP A 24 -5.51 6.75 -13.41
N VAL A 25 -4.33 6.35 -12.92
CA VAL A 25 -4.14 5.14 -12.10
C VAL A 25 -4.18 5.52 -10.64
N ALA A 26 -5.00 4.82 -9.86
CA ALA A 26 -4.99 4.91 -8.42
C ALA A 26 -3.85 4.06 -7.84
N PHE A 27 -2.85 4.71 -7.26
CA PHE A 27 -1.75 4.06 -6.56
C PHE A 27 -1.94 4.14 -5.04
N LEU A 28 -1.46 3.14 -4.32
CA LEU A 28 -1.54 3.05 -2.87
C LEU A 28 -0.19 2.65 -2.30
N LEU A 29 0.39 3.45 -1.41
CA LEU A 29 1.60 3.08 -0.70
C LEU A 29 1.24 2.68 0.72
N VAL A 30 1.61 1.46 1.11
CA VAL A 30 1.54 0.94 2.48
C VAL A 30 2.96 0.97 3.07
N TYR A 31 3.12 1.56 4.24
CA TYR A 31 4.44 1.77 4.85
C TYR A 31 4.35 1.74 6.39
N SER A 32 5.51 1.68 7.04
CA SER A 32 5.66 1.90 8.48
C SER A 32 6.58 3.08 8.73
N LEU A 33 6.46 3.74 9.88
CA LEU A 33 7.42 4.77 10.29
C LEU A 33 8.69 4.19 10.92
N GLY A 34 8.69 2.89 11.26
CA GLY A 34 9.81 2.24 11.96
C GLY A 34 9.95 2.69 13.42
N ASP A 35 8.90 3.28 13.99
CA ASP A 35 8.81 3.78 15.36
C ASP A 35 8.29 2.73 16.36
N GLY A 36 8.23 1.46 15.94
CA GLY A 36 7.94 0.34 16.82
C GLY A 36 8.99 0.17 17.91
N THR A 37 8.59 -0.45 19.03
CA THR A 37 9.44 -0.61 20.23
C THR A 37 10.74 -1.36 19.97
N ASP A 38 10.76 -2.24 18.97
CA ASP A 38 11.92 -3.05 18.60
C ASP A 38 12.82 -2.36 17.53
N GLY A 39 12.47 -1.13 17.16
CA GLY A 39 13.21 -0.30 16.21
C GLY A 39 12.95 -0.62 14.73
N PRO A 40 13.53 0.18 13.82
CA PRO A 40 13.23 0.16 12.40
C PRO A 40 13.58 -1.16 11.70
N ALA A 41 14.71 -1.78 12.07
CA ALA A 41 15.15 -3.05 11.48
C ALA A 41 14.22 -4.22 11.84
N ALA A 42 13.69 -4.23 13.07
CA ALA A 42 12.71 -5.23 13.48
C ALA A 42 11.36 -5.01 12.78
N GLY A 43 10.93 -3.76 12.62
CA GLY A 43 9.74 -3.40 11.85
C GLY A 43 9.82 -3.84 10.38
N GLU A 44 10.97 -3.65 9.74
CA GLU A 44 11.22 -4.10 8.38
C GLU A 44 11.13 -5.63 8.26
N ALA A 45 11.80 -6.35 9.16
CA ALA A 45 11.76 -7.82 9.17
C ALA A 45 10.33 -8.34 9.42
N ALA A 46 9.59 -7.72 10.34
CA ALA A 46 8.21 -8.07 10.64
C ALA A 46 7.29 -7.81 9.44
N MET A 47 7.44 -6.68 8.76
CA MET A 47 6.67 -6.35 7.54
C MET A 47 6.96 -7.36 6.43
N ARG A 48 8.23 -7.71 6.19
CA ARG A 48 8.61 -8.72 5.19
C ARG A 48 7.96 -10.08 5.49
N VAL A 49 7.97 -10.52 6.74
CA VAL A 49 7.32 -11.78 7.15
C VAL A 49 5.79 -11.71 7.00
N ALA A 50 5.18 -10.57 7.32
CA ALA A 50 3.74 -10.38 7.18
C ALA A 50 3.28 -10.42 5.71
N LEU A 51 4.04 -9.77 4.82
CA LEU A 51 3.79 -9.76 3.38
C LEU A 51 3.93 -11.17 2.79
N ASP A 52 5.01 -11.88 3.10
CA ASP A 52 5.26 -13.25 2.64
C ASP A 52 4.13 -14.21 3.08
N ARG A 53 3.72 -14.14 4.37
CA ARG A 53 2.59 -14.91 4.89
C ARG A 53 1.24 -14.54 4.27
N SER A 54 1.13 -13.34 3.70
CA SER A 54 -0.06 -12.86 3.00
C SER A 54 -0.03 -13.20 1.51
N GLY A 55 0.99 -13.93 1.02
CA GLY A 55 1.13 -14.25 -0.40
C GLY A 55 1.59 -13.06 -1.24
N LEU A 56 2.24 -12.07 -0.63
CA LEU A 56 2.77 -10.87 -1.28
C LEU A 56 4.32 -10.91 -1.25
N PRO A 57 4.97 -11.57 -2.21
CA PRO A 57 6.42 -11.70 -2.22
C PRO A 57 7.09 -10.34 -2.48
N VAL A 58 8.10 -10.03 -1.66
CA VAL A 58 8.91 -8.82 -1.79
C VAL A 58 9.91 -8.96 -2.93
N GLY A 59 10.03 -7.93 -3.78
CA GLY A 59 10.98 -7.87 -4.89
C GLY A 59 10.60 -8.74 -6.09
N ALA A 60 9.37 -9.23 -6.13
CA ALA A 60 8.78 -9.93 -7.26
C ALA A 60 7.82 -9.00 -8.03
N GLY A 61 7.34 -9.47 -9.18
CA GLY A 61 6.30 -8.79 -9.95
C GLY A 61 4.98 -8.68 -9.18
N PRO A 62 4.05 -7.83 -9.66
CA PRO A 62 2.78 -7.59 -8.98
C PRO A 62 1.93 -8.85 -8.89
N VAL A 63 1.36 -9.08 -7.69
CA VAL A 63 0.33 -10.11 -7.48
C VAL A 63 -1.04 -9.53 -7.84
N HIS A 64 -1.75 -10.18 -8.75
CA HIS A 64 -3.11 -9.77 -9.12
C HIS A 64 -4.12 -10.46 -8.19
N ALA A 65 -4.74 -9.70 -7.29
CA ALA A 65 -5.66 -10.24 -6.29
C ALA A 65 -6.94 -10.83 -6.92
N ALA A 66 -7.35 -10.32 -8.08
CA ALA A 66 -8.48 -10.88 -8.84
C ALA A 66 -8.19 -12.30 -9.37
N GLU A 67 -6.91 -12.62 -9.60
CA GLU A 67 -6.44 -13.89 -10.17
C GLU A 67 -5.91 -14.86 -9.10
N THR A 68 -5.86 -14.42 -7.84
CA THR A 68 -5.31 -15.18 -6.71
C THR A 68 -6.39 -15.47 -5.67
N PRO A 69 -7.18 -16.56 -5.83
CA PRO A 69 -8.21 -16.93 -4.86
C PRO A 69 -7.64 -17.12 -3.46
N GLY A 70 -8.33 -16.58 -2.45
CA GLY A 70 -7.92 -16.73 -1.04
C GLY A 70 -6.83 -15.78 -0.56
N LEU A 71 -6.35 -14.87 -1.43
CA LEU A 71 -5.42 -13.83 -1.02
C LEU A 71 -6.06 -12.95 0.08
N PRO A 72 -5.43 -12.79 1.24
CA PRO A 72 -6.06 -12.17 2.41
C PRO A 72 -5.94 -10.64 2.41
N VAL A 73 -5.65 -10.02 1.27
CA VAL A 73 -5.67 -8.56 1.10
C VAL A 73 -6.96 -8.12 0.40
N LYS A 74 -7.61 -7.08 0.92
CA LYS A 74 -8.85 -6.52 0.38
C LYS A 74 -8.84 -5.01 0.41
N LEU A 75 -9.33 -4.41 -0.66
CA LEU A 75 -9.63 -2.99 -0.74
C LEU A 75 -11.13 -2.78 -0.92
N LEU A 76 -11.71 -1.94 -0.07
CA LEU A 76 -13.08 -1.45 -0.20
C LEU A 76 -13.03 0.06 -0.38
N VAL A 77 -13.74 0.57 -1.39
CA VAL A 77 -13.94 2.01 -1.59
C VAL A 77 -15.41 2.32 -1.35
N GLN A 78 -15.69 3.13 -0.34
CA GLN A 78 -17.06 3.45 0.04
C GLN A 78 -17.14 4.84 0.70
N ALA A 79 -18.16 5.62 0.33
CA ALA A 79 -18.47 6.89 0.98
C ALA A 79 -17.27 7.86 1.09
N GLY A 80 -16.43 7.90 0.04
CA GLY A 80 -15.23 8.73 0.02
C GLY A 80 -14.08 8.23 0.91
N GLN A 81 -14.07 6.94 1.25
CA GLN A 81 -13.05 6.30 2.07
C GLN A 81 -12.46 5.10 1.34
N ALA A 82 -11.17 4.88 1.52
CA ALA A 82 -10.53 3.61 1.20
C ALA A 82 -10.30 2.83 2.50
N VAL A 83 -10.66 1.55 2.51
CA VAL A 83 -10.39 0.61 3.61
C VAL A 83 -9.55 -0.53 3.08
N LEU A 84 -8.29 -0.57 3.52
CA LEU A 84 -7.35 -1.65 3.22
C LEU A 84 -7.30 -2.63 4.37
N THR A 85 -7.48 -3.92 4.07
CA THR A 85 -7.41 -5.01 5.04
C THR A 85 -6.36 -6.03 4.62
N LEU A 86 -5.47 -6.40 5.54
CA LEU A 86 -4.50 -7.51 5.49
C LEU A 86 -4.62 -8.33 6.79
N PRO A 87 -4.06 -9.55 6.87
CA PRO A 87 -3.93 -10.26 8.14
C PRO A 87 -3.26 -9.38 9.20
N HIS A 88 -3.99 -9.04 10.25
CA HIS A 88 -3.54 -8.22 11.39
C HIS A 88 -3.32 -6.73 11.10
N PHE A 89 -3.75 -6.24 9.93
CA PHE A 89 -3.67 -4.84 9.58
C PHE A 89 -4.96 -4.39 8.91
N THR A 90 -5.62 -3.41 9.50
CA THR A 90 -6.73 -2.71 8.86
C THR A 90 -6.46 -1.23 9.01
N ALA A 91 -6.55 -0.52 7.90
CA ALA A 91 -6.42 0.90 7.89
C ALA A 91 -7.51 1.51 7.01
N GLN A 92 -7.96 2.68 7.42
CA GLN A 92 -8.96 3.48 6.71
C GLN A 92 -8.44 4.90 6.55
N TYR A 93 -8.64 5.48 5.37
CA TYR A 93 -8.19 6.84 5.08
C TYR A 93 -9.16 7.57 4.14
N PRO A 94 -9.43 8.87 4.38
CA PRO A 94 -10.07 9.72 3.39
C PRO A 94 -9.12 9.95 2.21
N GLU A 95 -9.40 9.31 1.09
CA GLU A 95 -8.61 9.50 -0.12
C GLU A 95 -9.06 10.73 -0.91
N PRO A 96 -8.15 11.38 -1.65
CA PRO A 96 -8.50 12.51 -2.51
C PRO A 96 -9.57 12.13 -3.55
N PRO A 97 -10.50 13.06 -3.90
CA PRO A 97 -11.53 12.80 -4.91
C PRO A 97 -11.00 12.26 -6.25
N GLU A 98 -9.86 12.76 -6.69
CA GLU A 98 -9.16 12.33 -7.91
C GLU A 98 -8.69 10.88 -7.83
N TRP A 99 -8.22 10.44 -6.66
CA TRP A 99 -7.83 9.05 -6.43
C TRP A 99 -9.05 8.12 -6.47
N LEU A 100 -10.14 8.54 -5.83
CA LEU A 100 -11.40 7.79 -5.82
C LEU A 100 -11.97 7.65 -7.23
N ALA A 101 -11.94 8.72 -8.03
CA ALA A 101 -12.35 8.70 -9.42
C ALA A 101 -11.50 7.71 -10.23
N ALA A 102 -10.16 7.81 -10.14
CA ALA A 102 -9.24 6.88 -10.81
C ALA A 102 -9.49 5.42 -10.41
N ALA A 103 -9.68 5.16 -9.12
CA ALA A 103 -9.97 3.82 -8.58
C ALA A 103 -11.30 3.27 -9.12
N HIS A 104 -12.35 4.09 -9.16
CA HIS A 104 -13.67 3.68 -9.66
C HIS A 104 -13.70 3.51 -11.18
N GLU A 105 -13.06 4.40 -11.94
CA GLU A 105 -13.02 4.34 -13.40
C GLU A 105 -12.28 3.10 -13.90
N ARG A 106 -11.16 2.75 -13.26
CA ARG A 106 -10.37 1.57 -13.62
C ARG A 106 -10.87 0.28 -12.97
N GLY A 107 -11.54 0.37 -11.83
CA GLY A 107 -11.99 -0.79 -11.06
C GLY A 107 -10.85 -1.52 -10.33
N GLU A 108 -9.66 -0.94 -10.29
CA GLU A 108 -8.48 -1.51 -9.64
C GLU A 108 -7.54 -0.44 -9.07
N VAL A 109 -6.70 -0.85 -8.13
CA VAL A 109 -5.70 -0.01 -7.46
C VAL A 109 -4.36 -0.75 -7.43
N HIS A 110 -3.29 -0.04 -7.76
CA HIS A 110 -1.92 -0.54 -7.69
C HIS A 110 -1.32 -0.23 -6.33
N ALA A 111 -1.16 -1.26 -5.49
CA ALA A 111 -0.61 -1.14 -4.16
C ALA A 111 0.87 -1.56 -4.11
N MET A 112 1.70 -0.69 -3.53
CA MET A 112 3.08 -0.96 -3.15
C MET A 112 3.17 -1.03 -1.62
N SER A 113 3.71 -2.12 -1.09
CA SER A 113 3.95 -2.28 0.35
C SER A 113 5.45 -2.22 0.62
N ALA A 114 5.89 -1.08 1.16
CA ALA A 114 7.29 -0.85 1.50
C ALA A 114 7.67 -1.61 2.78
N THR A 115 8.77 -2.36 2.70
CA THR A 115 9.36 -2.97 3.91
C THR A 115 10.23 -1.98 4.67
N ARG A 116 10.83 -1.02 3.95
CA ARG A 116 11.66 0.02 4.56
C ARG A 116 10.80 1.06 5.27
N PRO A 117 11.16 1.46 6.49
CA PRO A 117 10.51 2.57 7.16
C PRO A 117 10.57 3.86 6.32
N TRP A 118 9.47 4.61 6.33
CA TRP A 118 9.40 5.91 5.66
C TRP A 118 9.02 7.02 6.66
N PRO A 119 9.99 7.54 7.45
CA PRO A 119 9.72 8.55 8.48
C PRO A 119 9.10 9.85 7.94
N ARG A 120 9.32 10.15 6.65
CA ARG A 120 8.76 11.34 6.01
C ARG A 120 7.24 11.24 5.78
N GLY A 121 6.67 10.04 5.78
CA GLY A 121 5.23 9.80 5.74
C GLY A 121 4.54 9.94 7.09
N THR A 122 5.02 10.78 8.01
CA THR A 122 4.42 10.90 9.34
C THR A 122 2.93 11.30 9.23
N PRO A 123 1.98 10.53 9.79
CA PRO A 123 0.56 10.87 9.77
C PRO A 123 0.29 12.26 10.34
N GLY A 124 -0.65 12.98 9.73
CA GLY A 124 -0.97 14.36 10.11
C GLY A 124 0.05 15.39 9.61
N ARG A 125 1.15 14.98 8.96
CA ARG A 125 1.99 15.88 8.17
C ARG A 125 1.65 15.74 6.69
N PRO A 126 1.47 16.85 5.95
CA PRO A 126 1.23 16.78 4.53
C PRO A 126 2.46 16.17 3.85
N VAL A 127 2.22 15.17 3.02
CA VAL A 127 3.21 14.58 2.12
C VAL A 127 2.91 15.14 0.73
N SER A 128 3.90 15.76 0.07
CA SER A 128 3.70 16.24 -1.29
C SER A 128 3.67 15.09 -2.29
N GLU A 129 2.96 15.26 -3.39
CA GLU A 129 2.98 14.29 -4.51
C GLU A 129 4.40 14.03 -5.03
N GLU A 130 5.25 15.06 -5.08
CA GLU A 130 6.65 14.93 -5.49
C GLU A 130 7.41 13.96 -4.58
N LEU A 131 7.19 14.05 -3.26
CA LEU A 131 7.84 13.18 -2.28
C LEU A 131 7.32 11.75 -2.35
N LEU A 132 6.01 11.58 -2.58
CA LEU A 132 5.37 10.28 -2.84
C LEU A 132 5.96 9.63 -4.08
N ARG A 133 5.97 10.36 -5.20
CA ARG A 133 6.48 9.88 -6.48
C ARG A 133 7.97 9.55 -6.41
N SER A 134 8.76 10.37 -5.72
CA SER A 134 10.18 10.11 -5.51
C SER A 134 10.41 8.81 -4.75
N PHE A 135 9.60 8.53 -3.72
CA PHE A 135 9.74 7.29 -2.95
C PHE A 135 9.21 6.07 -3.73
N ALA A 136 8.03 6.18 -4.34
CA ALA A 136 7.42 5.10 -5.10
C ALA A 136 8.15 4.78 -6.41
N GLY A 137 8.93 5.73 -6.95
CA GLY A 137 9.77 5.57 -8.14
C GLY A 137 11.25 5.29 -7.84
N ASP A 138 11.67 5.30 -6.57
CA ASP A 138 13.04 4.94 -6.20
C ASP A 138 13.27 3.44 -6.47
N GLU A 139 14.32 3.11 -7.23
CA GLU A 139 14.58 1.75 -7.67
C GLU A 139 14.78 0.80 -6.47
N GLU A 140 15.49 1.24 -5.43
CA GLU A 140 15.72 0.43 -4.24
C GLU A 140 14.41 0.21 -3.46
N ALA A 141 13.57 1.24 -3.31
CA ALA A 141 12.25 1.12 -2.70
C ALA A 141 11.36 0.16 -3.49
N VAL A 142 11.31 0.27 -4.82
CA VAL A 142 10.51 -0.62 -5.69
C VAL A 142 10.98 -2.07 -5.58
N MET A 143 12.29 -2.31 -5.66
CA MET A 143 12.88 -3.65 -5.62
C MET A 143 12.81 -4.31 -4.23
N THR A 144 12.62 -3.53 -3.17
CA THR A 144 12.47 -4.03 -1.80
C THR A 144 11.03 -4.00 -1.30
N SER A 145 10.06 -3.68 -2.16
CA SER A 145 8.63 -3.69 -1.84
C SER A 145 7.92 -4.92 -2.36
N ALA A 146 6.77 -5.23 -1.78
CA ALA A 146 5.79 -6.13 -2.40
C ALA A 146 4.78 -5.32 -3.21
N HIS A 147 4.35 -5.85 -4.35
CA HIS A 147 3.43 -5.18 -5.26
C HIS A 147 2.16 -6.01 -5.43
N CYS A 148 1.00 -5.36 -5.42
CA CYS A 148 -0.29 -6.02 -5.55
C CYS A 148 -1.25 -5.14 -6.37
N VAL A 149 -2.02 -5.76 -7.28
CA VAL A 149 -3.15 -5.10 -7.94
C VAL A 149 -4.43 -5.56 -7.26
N LEU A 150 -5.18 -4.61 -6.71
CA LEU A 150 -6.37 -4.85 -5.89
C LEU A 150 -7.62 -4.44 -6.65
N PRO A 151 -8.59 -5.35 -6.87
CA PRO A 151 -9.87 -4.95 -7.46
C PRO A 151 -10.63 -4.05 -6.49
N VAL A 152 -11.15 -2.94 -7.00
CA VAL A 152 -12.01 -2.03 -6.24
C VAL A 152 -13.35 -2.71 -6.05
N ARG A 153 -13.70 -2.96 -4.79
CA ARG A 153 -15.04 -3.39 -4.42
C ARG A 153 -15.84 -2.17 -4.01
N SER A 154 -16.98 -1.98 -4.63
CA SER A 154 -18.03 -1.10 -4.13
C SER A 154 -19.03 -1.96 -3.34
N PRO A 155 -19.61 -1.46 -2.24
CA PRO A 155 -20.82 -2.08 -1.70
C PRO A 155 -21.89 -2.06 -2.79
N GLY A 156 -22.50 -3.22 -3.05
CA GLY A 156 -23.68 -3.33 -3.91
C GLY A 156 -24.94 -2.86 -3.19
#